data_AF-B4VWV7-F1
#
_entry.id   AF-B4VWV7-F1
#
_cell.length_a   1.000
_cell.length_b   1.000
_cell.length_c   1.000
_cell.angle_alpha   90.00
_cell.angle_beta   90.00
_cell.angle_gamma   90.00
#
_symmetry.space_group_name_H-M   'P 1'
#
loop_
_entity.id
_entity.type
_entity.pdbx_description
1 polymer ?
#
loop_
_entity_poly.entity_id
_entity_poly.type
_entity_poly.pdbx_seq_one_letter_code
_entity_poly.pdbx_strand_id
1 'polypeptide(L)'
;MNVTVKDINILQSIQPQQVANYLQNHGWHQQNYLENKASTWIQENETGESVTILLPLNQGIPGFPVSMSVILETLEKQENRSQLEIIGELITTANNIKIQGIVRQIHAPNTDQLSGNIIIFGVVFDQLREIKMELFNHEYILAIKAYQERFPIFCTGDLVKEDSGFVLKNIHNFALDESWKN
;
A
#
# COMPACT_ATOMS: atom_id res chain seq x y z
N MET A 1 3.28 2.94 18.07
CA MET A 1 2.37 4.12 18.08
C MET A 1 1.13 3.68 17.33
N ASN A 2 -0.04 3.63 17.97
CA ASN A 2 -1.25 3.14 17.30
C ASN A 2 -1.81 4.27 16.43
N VAL A 3 -1.48 4.25 15.15
CA VAL A 3 -1.97 5.22 14.17
C VAL A 3 -3.27 4.69 13.59
N THR A 4 -4.38 5.34 13.93
CA THR A 4 -5.67 5.08 13.29
C THR A 4 -5.68 5.72 11.91
N VAL A 5 -5.94 4.93 10.86
CA VAL A 5 -5.99 5.43 9.49
C VAL A 5 -7.36 6.05 9.23
N LYS A 6 -7.36 7.34 8.88
CA LYS A 6 -8.58 8.12 8.58
C LYS A 6 -8.61 8.66 7.15
N ASP A 7 -7.60 8.35 6.34
CA ASP A 7 -7.54 8.80 4.95
C ASP A 7 -8.61 8.06 4.13
N ILE A 8 -9.64 8.80 3.74
CA ILE A 8 -10.78 8.27 3.00
C ILE A 8 -10.35 7.68 1.66
N ASN A 9 -9.35 8.26 1.00
CA ASN A 9 -8.90 7.78 -0.32
C ASN A 9 -8.21 6.42 -0.20
N ILE A 10 -7.40 6.22 0.84
CA ILE A 10 -6.77 4.92 1.12
C ILE A 10 -7.86 3.90 1.42
N LEU A 11 -8.79 4.20 2.34
CA LEU A 11 -9.87 3.29 2.72
C LEU A 11 -10.76 2.94 1.52
N GLN A 12 -11.06 3.90 0.66
CA GLN A 12 -11.85 3.70 -0.56
C GLN A 12 -11.13 2.83 -1.60
N SER A 13 -9.79 2.84 -1.61
CA SER A 13 -8.98 2.06 -2.57
C SER A 13 -8.87 0.58 -2.21
N ILE A 14 -9.19 0.19 -0.98
CA ILE A 14 -9.16 -1.21 -0.54
C ILE A 14 -10.25 -2.00 -1.28
N GLN A 15 -9.83 -3.04 -2.02
CA GLN A 15 -10.73 -3.89 -2.78
C GLN A 15 -11.36 -4.96 -1.85
N PRO A 16 -12.69 -5.12 -1.83
CA PRO A 16 -13.35 -6.12 -0.98
C PRO A 16 -12.83 -7.54 -1.19
N GLN A 17 -12.50 -7.91 -2.42
CA GLN A 17 -11.92 -9.22 -2.72
C GLN A 17 -10.58 -9.44 -2.02
N GLN A 18 -9.75 -8.40 -1.88
CA GLN A 18 -8.47 -8.51 -1.17
C GLN A 18 -8.70 -8.73 0.32
N VAL A 19 -9.70 -8.06 0.91
CA VAL A 19 -10.10 -8.30 2.30
C VAL A 19 -10.63 -9.72 2.48
N ALA A 20 -11.48 -10.22 1.58
CA ALA A 20 -11.98 -11.59 1.63
C ALA A 20 -10.85 -12.62 1.58
N ASN A 21 -9.92 -12.47 0.63
CA ASN A 21 -8.74 -13.35 0.51
C ASN A 21 -7.87 -13.29 1.77
N TYR A 22 -7.67 -12.09 2.31
CA TYR A 22 -6.91 -11.89 3.54
C TYR A 22 -7.56 -12.60 4.71
N LEU A 23 -8.85 -12.36 4.96
CA LEU A 23 -9.63 -13.00 6.03
C LEU A 23 -9.53 -14.53 5.94
N GLN A 24 -9.76 -15.09 4.74
CA GLN A 24 -9.67 -16.53 4.51
C GLN A 24 -8.29 -17.10 4.86
N ASN A 25 -7.21 -16.44 4.42
CA ASN A 25 -5.84 -16.87 4.70
C ASN A 25 -5.44 -16.73 6.18
N HIS A 26 -6.14 -15.86 6.92
CA HIS A 26 -5.91 -15.61 8.35
C HIS A 26 -6.89 -16.38 9.25
N GLY A 27 -7.51 -17.44 8.74
CA GLY A 27 -8.34 -18.36 9.53
C GLY A 27 -9.74 -17.83 9.86
N TRP A 28 -10.22 -16.81 9.14
CA TRP A 28 -11.62 -16.42 9.21
C TRP A 28 -12.46 -17.30 8.29
N HIS A 29 -13.67 -17.61 8.74
CA HIS A 29 -14.61 -18.43 8.00
C HIS A 29 -15.82 -17.60 7.57
N GLN A 30 -16.15 -17.66 6.27
CA GLN A 30 -17.34 -17.01 5.73
C GLN A 30 -18.60 -17.78 6.17
N GLN A 31 -19.52 -17.11 6.86
CA GLN A 31 -20.79 -17.71 7.27
C GLN A 31 -21.97 -17.31 6.38
N ASN A 32 -22.01 -16.06 5.92
CA ASN A 32 -23.13 -15.56 5.13
C ASN A 32 -22.64 -14.67 3.99
N TYR A 33 -23.39 -14.67 2.89
CA TYR A 33 -23.10 -13.91 1.69
C TYR A 33 -24.39 -13.31 1.13
N LEU A 34 -24.45 -11.98 1.13
CA LEU A 34 -25.47 -11.21 0.45
C LEU A 34 -24.87 -10.69 -0.84
N GLU A 35 -25.29 -11.28 -1.96
CA GLU A 35 -24.76 -10.99 -3.28
C GLU A 35 -24.66 -9.48 -3.57
N ASN A 36 -23.47 -9.05 -3.99
CA ASN A 36 -23.13 -7.67 -4.33
C ASN A 36 -23.38 -6.64 -3.21
N LYS A 37 -23.59 -7.08 -1.96
CA LYS A 37 -23.85 -6.18 -0.82
C LYS A 37 -22.81 -6.38 0.28
N ALA A 38 -22.76 -7.56 0.87
CA ALA A 38 -21.90 -7.82 2.02
C ALA A 38 -21.65 -9.32 2.22
N SER A 39 -20.58 -9.65 2.93
CA SER A 39 -20.29 -10.98 3.45
C SER A 39 -19.98 -10.91 4.94
N THR A 40 -20.36 -11.95 5.68
CA THR A 40 -20.11 -12.07 7.12
C THR A 40 -19.02 -13.11 7.35
N TRP A 41 -17.99 -12.71 8.09
CA TRP A 41 -16.82 -13.51 8.42
C TRP A 41 -16.70 -13.64 9.93
N ILE A 42 -16.38 -14.84 10.39
CA ILE A 42 -16.28 -15.15 11.81
C ILE A 42 -14.96 -15.85 12.08
N GLN A 43 -14.33 -15.47 13.19
CA GLN A 43 -13.19 -16.17 13.77
C GLN A 43 -13.48 -16.41 15.26
N GLU A 44 -13.24 -17.64 15.70
CA GLU A 44 -13.39 -18.04 17.10
C GLU A 44 -12.02 -18.02 17.78
N ASN A 45 -11.95 -17.50 19.00
CA ASN A 45 -10.75 -17.59 19.82
C ASN A 45 -10.74 -18.90 20.63
N GLU A 46 -9.61 -19.21 21.27
CA GLU A 46 -9.45 -20.42 22.08
C GLU A 46 -10.43 -20.51 23.27
N THR A 47 -11.00 -19.38 23.68
CA THR A 47 -12.00 -19.29 24.77
C THR A 47 -13.45 -19.48 24.30
N GLY A 48 -13.68 -19.66 22.99
CA GLY A 48 -15.02 -19.84 22.40
C GLY A 48 -15.79 -18.54 22.16
N GLU A 49 -15.18 -17.37 22.36
CA GLU A 49 -15.75 -16.10 21.91
C GLU A 49 -15.51 -15.94 20.41
N SER A 50 -16.55 -15.52 19.69
CA SER A 50 -16.49 -15.29 18.26
C SER A 50 -16.47 -13.80 17.94
N VAL A 51 -15.50 -13.40 17.12
CA VAL A 51 -15.42 -12.05 16.55
C VAL A 51 -16.06 -12.10 15.16
N THR A 52 -16.84 -11.07 14.83
CA THR A 52 -17.54 -10.98 13.55
C THR A 52 -17.08 -9.76 12.77
N ILE A 53 -16.80 -9.98 11.49
CA ILE A 53 -16.52 -8.93 10.50
C ILE A 53 -17.65 -8.92 9.46
N LEU A 54 -18.21 -7.73 9.23
CA LEU A 54 -19.11 -7.48 8.11
C LEU A 54 -18.32 -6.78 6.99
N LEU A 55 -18.03 -7.52 5.93
CA LEU A 55 -17.31 -7.02 4.77
C LEU A 55 -18.29 -6.52 3.69
N PRO A 56 -18.41 -5.19 3.46
CA PRO A 56 -19.19 -4.68 2.34
C PRO A 56 -18.49 -5.00 1.01
N LEU A 57 -19.28 -5.41 0.01
CA LEU A 57 -18.79 -5.79 -1.31
C LEU A 57 -18.98 -4.69 -2.36
N ASN A 58 -19.83 -3.71 -2.07
CA ASN A 58 -20.08 -2.57 -2.94
C ASN A 58 -19.26 -1.35 -2.47
N GLN A 59 -18.24 -0.98 -3.24
CA GLN A 59 -17.39 0.19 -2.96
C GLN A 59 -18.09 1.54 -3.24
N GLY A 60 -19.19 1.55 -4.01
CA GLY A 60 -19.88 2.77 -4.41
C GLY A 60 -20.80 3.38 -3.35
N ILE A 61 -20.93 2.75 -2.17
CA ILE A 61 -21.77 3.28 -1.09
C ILE A 61 -20.98 4.30 -0.25
N PRO A 62 -21.59 5.43 0.18
CA PRO A 62 -20.89 6.43 0.99
C PRO A 62 -20.30 5.90 2.31
N GLY A 63 -20.90 4.86 2.88
CA GLY A 63 -20.44 4.23 4.12
C GLY A 63 -19.27 3.24 3.96
N PHE A 64 -18.78 3.03 2.74
CA PHE A 64 -17.73 2.05 2.47
C PHE A 64 -16.43 2.35 3.22
N PRO A 65 -15.85 3.58 3.17
CA PRO A 65 -14.63 3.90 3.91
C PRO A 65 -14.76 3.70 5.42
N VAL A 66 -15.91 4.08 5.99
CA VAL A 66 -16.20 3.90 7.42
C VAL A 66 -16.23 2.42 7.77
N SER A 67 -16.85 1.59 6.93
CA SER A 67 -16.89 0.14 7.12
C SER A 67 -15.48 -0.46 7.08
N MET A 68 -14.64 -0.05 6.13
CA MET A 68 -13.23 -0.48 6.07
C MET A 68 -12.46 -0.09 7.33
N SER A 69 -12.69 1.11 7.88
CA SER A 69 -12.06 1.54 9.13
C SER A 69 -12.44 0.63 10.31
N VAL A 70 -13.70 0.21 10.43
CA VAL A 70 -14.17 -0.69 11.49
C VAL A 70 -13.56 -2.09 11.32
N ILE A 71 -13.45 -2.58 10.08
CA ILE A 71 -12.79 -3.85 9.79
C ILE A 71 -11.32 -3.79 10.22
N LEU A 72 -10.59 -2.75 9.84
CA LEU A 72 -9.19 -2.57 10.21
C LEU A 72 -8.99 -2.47 11.73
N GLU A 73 -9.88 -1.77 12.44
CA GLU A 73 -9.84 -1.72 13.91
C GLU A 73 -10.07 -3.10 14.54
N THR A 74 -10.95 -3.91 13.95
CA THR A 74 -11.22 -5.27 14.41
C THR A 74 -9.99 -6.17 14.19
N LEU A 75 -9.39 -6.10 13.00
CA LEU A 75 -8.19 -6.86 12.65
C LEU A 75 -6.97 -6.43 13.48
N GLU A 76 -6.77 -5.13 13.72
CA GLU A 76 -5.69 -4.61 14.56
C GLU A 76 -5.74 -5.21 15.98
N LYS A 77 -6.93 -5.28 16.58
CA LYS A 77 -7.12 -5.88 17.91
C LYS A 77 -6.91 -7.38 17.90
N GLN A 78 -7.45 -8.07 16.89
CA GLN A 78 -7.41 -9.53 16.80
C GLN A 78 -6.01 -10.05 16.48
N GLU A 79 -5.25 -9.36 15.64
CA GLU A 79 -3.93 -9.78 15.18
C GLU A 79 -2.78 -9.14 15.98
N ASN A 80 -3.07 -8.14 16.82
CA ASN A 80 -2.06 -7.35 17.53
C ASN A 80 -1.02 -6.73 16.58
N ARG A 81 -1.51 -6.20 15.45
CA ARG A 81 -0.72 -5.57 14.37
C ARG A 81 -1.26 -4.18 14.06
N SER A 82 -0.39 -3.29 13.59
CA SER A 82 -0.83 -1.94 13.24
C SER A 82 -1.76 -1.94 12.02
N GLN A 83 -2.70 -0.98 11.97
CA GLN A 83 -3.56 -0.81 10.79
C GLN A 83 -2.76 -0.58 9.50
N LEU A 84 -1.64 0.13 9.58
CA LEU A 84 -0.77 0.37 8.43
C LEU A 84 -0.17 -0.92 7.89
N GLU A 85 0.26 -1.83 8.77
CA GLU A 85 0.77 -3.13 8.34
C GLU A 85 -0.29 -3.93 7.58
N ILE A 86 -1.51 -4.00 8.13
CA ILE A 86 -2.63 -4.71 7.53
C ILE A 86 -2.99 -4.09 6.17
N ILE A 87 -3.10 -2.75 6.08
CA ILE A 87 -3.33 -2.03 4.82
C ILE A 87 -2.25 -2.35 3.79
N GLY A 88 -0.99 -2.45 4.21
CA GLY A 88 0.13 -2.80 3.34
C GLY A 88 0.02 -4.18 2.69
N GLU A 89 -0.84 -5.07 3.20
CA GLU A 89 -1.16 -6.35 2.57
C GLU A 89 -2.41 -6.28 1.69
N LEU A 90 -3.40 -5.47 2.09
CA LEU A 90 -4.68 -5.32 1.42
C LEU A 90 -4.65 -4.42 0.18
N ILE A 91 -3.75 -3.44 0.14
CA ILE A 91 -3.66 -2.48 -0.97
C ILE A 91 -3.11 -3.14 -2.24
N THR A 92 -3.88 -3.00 -3.31
CA THR A 92 -3.45 -3.28 -4.69
C THR A 92 -3.18 -2.01 -5.48
N THR A 93 -3.85 -0.91 -5.16
CA THR A 93 -3.64 0.40 -5.79
C THR A 93 -3.82 1.49 -4.75
N ALA A 94 -2.95 2.50 -4.75
CA ALA A 94 -3.11 3.71 -3.94
C ALA A 94 -2.59 4.93 -4.71
N ASN A 95 -3.45 5.91 -4.93
CA ASN A 95 -3.13 7.06 -5.78
C ASN A 95 -2.42 8.15 -4.98
N ASN A 96 -1.54 8.89 -5.67
CA ASN A 96 -0.87 10.07 -5.15
C ASN A 96 -0.15 9.86 -3.79
N ILE A 97 0.49 8.70 -3.62
CA ILE A 97 1.24 8.35 -2.40
C ILE A 97 2.62 8.98 -2.45
N LYS A 98 2.99 9.67 -1.38
CA LYS A 98 4.35 10.18 -1.16
C LYS A 98 5.23 9.07 -0.61
N ILE A 99 6.38 8.87 -1.23
CA ILE A 99 7.37 7.86 -0.86
C ILE A 99 8.70 8.55 -0.61
N GLN A 100 9.31 8.20 0.52
CA GLN A 100 10.71 8.47 0.80
C GLN A 100 11.48 7.15 0.73
N GLY A 101 12.63 7.16 0.07
CA GLY A 101 13.40 5.93 -0.12
C GLY A 101 14.81 6.14 -0.63
N ILE A 102 15.52 5.05 -0.81
CA ILE A 102 16.89 5.01 -1.33
C ILE A 102 16.89 4.24 -2.65
N VAL A 103 17.58 4.79 -3.65
CA VAL A 103 17.79 4.09 -4.92
C VAL A 103 18.69 2.87 -4.69
N ARG A 104 18.17 1.68 -4.99
CA ARG A 104 18.87 0.39 -4.85
C ARG A 104 19.57 -0.01 -6.15
N GLN A 105 18.93 0.24 -7.28
CA GLN A 105 19.40 -0.20 -8.59
C GLN A 105 18.92 0.74 -9.68
N ILE A 106 19.80 0.96 -10.66
CA ILE A 106 19.54 1.74 -11.86
C ILE A 106 19.86 0.85 -13.05
N HIS A 107 18.88 0.64 -13.93
CA HIS A 107 19.11 -0.04 -15.20
C HIS A 107 19.74 0.91 -16.21
N ALA A 108 20.50 0.37 -17.15
CA ALA A 108 21.07 1.15 -18.25
C ALA A 108 19.95 1.93 -18.98
N PRO A 109 20.26 3.15 -19.48
CA PRO A 109 19.25 3.95 -20.14
C PRO A 109 18.76 3.27 -21.42
N ASN A 110 17.51 3.52 -21.77
CA ASN A 110 16.93 3.13 -23.05
C ASN A 110 17.69 3.81 -24.20
N THR A 111 17.75 3.18 -25.39
CA THR A 111 18.62 3.63 -26.49
C THR A 111 18.24 5.00 -27.06
N ASP A 112 16.96 5.35 -26.99
CA ASP A 112 16.40 6.47 -27.75
C ASP A 112 16.16 7.71 -26.88
N GLN A 113 16.21 7.55 -25.55
CA GLN A 113 15.95 8.61 -24.61
C GLN A 113 16.74 8.38 -23.32
N LEU A 114 17.08 9.47 -22.63
CA LEU A 114 17.59 9.41 -21.26
C LEU A 114 16.47 8.99 -20.29
N SER A 115 16.10 7.72 -20.32
CA SER A 115 15.08 7.11 -19.47
C SER A 115 15.50 5.71 -19.06
N GLY A 116 14.93 5.21 -17.97
CA GLY A 116 15.21 3.85 -17.53
C GLY A 116 14.47 3.45 -16.27
N ASN A 117 14.42 2.14 -16.06
CA ASN A 117 13.84 1.54 -14.88
C ASN A 117 14.80 1.67 -13.68
N ILE A 118 14.26 2.06 -12.54
CA ILE A 118 14.98 2.03 -11.27
C ILE A 118 14.22 1.19 -10.25
N ILE A 119 14.96 0.71 -9.25
CA ILE A 119 14.40 0.04 -8.08
C ILE A 119 14.81 0.86 -6.86
N ILE A 120 13.84 1.18 -6.01
CA ILE A 120 14.07 1.84 -4.73
C ILE A 120 13.63 0.94 -3.58
N PHE A 121 14.25 1.12 -2.42
CA PHE A 121 13.66 0.71 -1.15
C PHE A 121 13.03 1.94 -0.50
N GLY A 122 11.71 1.92 -0.34
CA GLY A 122 10.94 3.03 0.24
C GLY A 122 9.99 2.55 1.32
N VAL A 123 9.63 3.44 2.22
CA VAL A 123 8.63 3.14 3.26
C VAL A 123 7.23 3.42 2.70
N VAL A 124 6.39 2.39 2.70
CA VAL A 124 4.97 2.47 2.31
C VAL A 124 4.14 1.72 3.33
N PHE A 125 3.13 2.40 3.90
CA PHE A 125 2.27 1.85 4.96
C PHE A 125 3.08 1.19 6.09
N ASP A 126 4.11 1.91 6.56
CA ASP A 126 5.04 1.50 7.63
C ASP A 126 5.91 0.26 7.34
N GLN A 127 5.92 -0.20 6.08
CA GLN A 127 6.74 -1.31 5.65
C GLN A 127 7.79 -0.87 4.63
N LEU A 128 9.03 -1.35 4.81
CA LEU A 128 10.07 -1.19 3.80
C LEU A 128 9.72 -2.09 2.61
N ARG A 129 9.46 -1.48 1.46
CA ARG A 129 9.06 -2.17 0.23
C ARG A 129 10.06 -1.90 -0.89
N GLU A 130 10.27 -2.92 -1.70
CA GLU A 130 10.88 -2.73 -3.02
C GLU A 130 9.83 -2.12 -3.96
N ILE A 131 10.19 -1.02 -4.62
CA ILE A 131 9.30 -0.28 -5.51
C ILE A 131 10.03 -0.01 -6.81
N LYS A 132 9.41 -0.41 -7.92
CA LYS A 132 9.93 -0.23 -9.27
C LYS A 132 9.28 1.00 -9.89
N MET A 133 10.04 1.71 -10.71
CA MET A 133 9.50 2.85 -11.44
C MET A 133 10.35 3.16 -12.68
N GLU A 134 9.72 3.76 -13.68
CA GLU A 134 10.40 4.28 -14.86
C GLU A 134 10.54 5.79 -14.76
N LEU A 135 11.75 6.29 -14.95
CA LEU A 135 12.04 7.72 -14.93
C LEU A 135 12.54 8.19 -16.28
N PHE A 136 12.33 9.47 -16.56
CA PHE A 136 12.70 10.11 -17.81
C PHE A 136 13.54 11.35 -17.53
N ASN A 137 14.36 11.74 -18.49
CA ASN A 137 15.10 12.99 -18.55
C ASN A 137 15.74 13.41 -17.20
N HIS A 138 15.23 14.48 -16.59
CA HIS A 138 15.80 15.07 -15.39
C HIS A 138 15.70 14.15 -14.17
N GLU A 139 14.57 13.49 -13.99
CA GLU A 139 14.31 12.58 -12.88
C GLU A 139 15.26 11.38 -12.92
N TYR A 140 15.54 10.86 -14.12
CA TYR A 140 16.50 9.77 -14.29
C TYR A 140 17.92 10.21 -13.91
N ILE A 141 18.35 11.42 -14.30
CA ILE A 141 19.65 11.99 -13.88
C ILE A 141 19.72 12.13 -12.36
N LEU A 142 18.65 12.65 -11.73
CA LEU A 142 18.58 12.78 -10.27
C LEU A 142 18.69 11.42 -9.57
N ALA A 143 18.05 10.38 -10.11
CA ALA A 143 18.15 9.03 -9.57
C ALA A 143 19.59 8.50 -9.64
N ILE A 144 20.31 8.73 -10.75
CA ILE A 144 21.75 8.38 -10.87
C ILE A 144 22.57 9.06 -9.78
N LYS A 145 22.37 10.36 -9.60
CA LYS A 145 23.05 11.11 -8.55
C LYS A 145 22.72 10.56 -7.16
N ALA A 146 21.44 10.34 -6.86
CA ALA A 146 20.99 9.77 -5.59
C ALA A 146 21.63 8.42 -5.31
N TYR A 147 21.72 7.55 -6.31
CA TYR A 147 22.36 6.24 -6.20
C TYR A 147 23.86 6.37 -5.93
N GLN A 148 24.57 7.18 -6.69
CA GLN A 148 26.03 7.34 -6.55
C GLN A 148 26.41 7.98 -5.21
N GLU A 149 25.69 9.02 -4.81
CA GLU A 149 25.96 9.80 -3.60
C GLU A 149 25.25 9.24 -2.36
N ARG A 150 24.47 8.15 -2.51
CA ARG A 150 23.67 7.51 -1.45
C ARG A 150 22.68 8.46 -0.76
N PHE A 151 22.15 9.42 -1.52
CA PHE A 151 21.11 10.30 -1.01
C PHE A 151 19.74 9.64 -1.04
N PRO A 152 18.93 9.86 0.02
CA PRO A 152 17.52 9.53 -0.06
C PRO A 152 16.83 10.41 -1.11
N ILE A 153 15.69 9.93 -1.60
CA ILE A 153 14.82 10.65 -2.53
C ILE A 153 13.43 10.80 -1.93
N PHE A 154 12.70 11.80 -2.41
CA PHE A 154 11.24 11.87 -2.34
C PHE A 154 10.66 11.70 -3.74
N CYS A 155 9.52 11.04 -3.83
CA CYS A 155 8.69 11.02 -5.03
C CYS A 155 7.23 10.83 -4.66
N THR A 156 6.34 11.24 -5.55
CA THR A 156 4.90 11.02 -5.42
C THR A 156 4.39 10.33 -6.68
N GLY A 157 3.43 9.42 -6.55
CA GLY A 157 2.80 8.76 -7.68
C GLY A 157 1.71 7.79 -7.28
N ASP A 158 1.22 7.05 -8.26
CA ASP A 158 0.20 6.03 -8.07
C ASP A 158 0.88 4.67 -7.85
N LEU A 159 0.76 4.16 -6.63
CA LEU A 159 1.35 2.89 -6.24
C LEU A 159 0.44 1.75 -6.66
N VAL A 160 0.96 0.82 -7.45
CA VAL A 160 0.22 -0.35 -7.94
C VAL A 160 0.98 -1.62 -7.56
N LYS A 161 0.28 -2.60 -6.98
CA LYS A 161 0.81 -3.94 -6.71
C LYS A 161 0.65 -4.78 -7.97
N GLU A 162 1.77 -5.16 -8.56
CA GLU A 162 1.84 -6.11 -9.68
C GLU A 162 2.43 -7.44 -9.19
N ASP A 163 2.36 -8.50 -10.00
CA ASP A 163 2.83 -9.84 -9.60
C ASP A 163 4.28 -9.87 -9.10
N SER A 164 5.10 -8.92 -9.58
CA SER A 164 6.53 -8.83 -9.27
C SER A 164 6.90 -7.81 -8.19
N GLY A 165 5.90 -7.25 -7.49
CA GLY A 165 6.08 -6.24 -6.44
C GLY A 165 5.35 -4.93 -6.72
N PHE A 166 5.69 -3.88 -5.97
CA PHE A 166 5.07 -2.56 -6.16
C PHE A 166 5.72 -1.79 -7.31
N VAL A 167 4.88 -1.13 -8.11
CA VAL A 167 5.27 -0.23 -9.18
C VAL A 167 4.68 1.15 -8.90
N LEU A 168 5.50 2.19 -8.96
CA LEU A 168 5.03 3.57 -8.87
C LEU A 168 4.84 4.12 -10.28
N LYS A 169 3.61 4.54 -10.60
CA LYS A 169 3.22 5.12 -11.90
C LYS A 169 2.90 6.61 -11.72
N ASN A 170 2.79 7.34 -12.83
CA ASN A 170 2.43 8.78 -12.84
C ASN A 170 3.28 9.62 -11.88
N ILE A 171 4.59 9.40 -11.93
CA ILE A 171 5.55 9.93 -10.97
C ILE A 171 5.68 11.45 -11.16
N HIS A 172 5.72 12.16 -10.05
CA HIS A 172 5.95 13.59 -9.99
C HIS A 172 6.60 13.96 -8.65
N ASN A 173 7.07 15.21 -8.53
CA ASN A 173 7.80 15.70 -7.35
C ASN A 173 9.02 14.82 -6.97
N PHE A 174 9.70 14.24 -7.97
CA PHE A 174 10.92 13.47 -7.74
C PHE A 174 12.07 14.42 -7.37
N ALA A 175 12.64 14.26 -6.19
CA ALA A 175 13.69 15.14 -5.67
C ALA A 175 14.65 14.39 -4.75
N LEU A 176 15.86 14.93 -4.61
CA LEU A 176 16.78 14.50 -3.56
C LEU A 176 16.27 14.98 -2.20
N ASP A 177 16.36 14.12 -1.20
CA ASP A 177 16.10 14.48 0.17
C ASP A 177 17.39 15.02 0.81
N GLU A 178 17.49 16.34 0.83
CA GLU A 178 18.62 17.07 1.43
C GLU A 178 18.37 17.47 2.89
N SER A 179 17.39 16.86 3.57
CA SER A 179 17.02 17.21 4.96
C SER A 179 18.16 17.06 5.98
N TRP A 180 19.20 16.30 5.66
CA TRP A 180 20.40 16.13 6.48
C TRP A 180 21.40 17.32 6.41
N LYS A 181 21.20 18.29 5.52
CA LYS A 181 22.09 19.46 5.39
C LYS A 181 21.74 20.62 6.33
N ASN A 182 20.61 20.55 7.04
CA ASN A 182 20.12 21.59 7.95
C ASN A 182 20.31 21.20 9.42
#